data_AF-A0A9D5EX60-F1
#
_entry.id   AF-A0A9D5EX60-F1
#
_cell.length_a   1.000
_cell.length_b   1.000
_cell.length_c   1.000
_cell.angle_alpha   90.00
_cell.angle_beta   90.00
_cell.angle_gamma   90.00
#
_symmetry.space_group_name_H-M   'P 1'
#
loop_
_entity.id
_entity.type
_entity.pdbx_description
1 polymer ?
#
loop_
_entity_poly.entity_id
_entity_poly.type
_entity_poly.pdbx_seq_one_letter_code
_entity_poly.pdbx_strand_id
1 'polypeptide(L)'
;MLVGYTLTVVIEGTVLLVLLSRRHSVRVRLFAGVWLTACTYPVVWLVLPGMFEDRTAYLLVAETFAPVAECVIFWFAFVRTGEPNRRATIRDMAAITLVNLCSFGFGELLHAMDAFDGILNAVP
;
A
#
# COMPACT_ATOMS: atom_id res chain seq x y z
N MET A 1 -1.21 -10.23 12.24
CA MET A 1 -0.95 -10.47 10.80
C MET A 1 -2.18 -10.26 9.95
N LEU A 2 -3.19 -11.14 10.01
CA LEU A 2 -4.35 -11.06 9.11
C LEU A 2 -5.17 -9.77 9.29
N VAL A 3 -5.41 -9.33 10.53
CA VAL A 3 -6.21 -8.13 10.83
C VAL A 3 -5.54 -6.86 10.28
N GLY A 4 -4.25 -6.65 10.60
CA GLY A 4 -3.48 -5.51 10.08
C GLY A 4 -3.40 -5.49 8.55
N TYR A 5 -3.16 -6.66 7.94
CA TYR A 5 -3.16 -6.80 6.47
C TYR A 5 -4.53 -6.48 5.87
N THR A 6 -5.62 -7.01 6.44
CA THR A 6 -6.98 -6.77 5.93
C THR A 6 -7.37 -5.30 6.05
N LEU A 7 -7.04 -4.66 7.17
CA LEU A 7 -7.27 -3.24 7.39
C LEU A 7 -6.51 -2.40 6.35
N THR A 8 -5.24 -2.73 6.13
CA THR A 8 -4.37 -2.11 5.12
C THR A 8 -4.99 -2.22 3.73
N VAL A 9 -5.35 -3.43 3.30
CA VAL A 9 -5.96 -3.68 1.98
C VAL A 9 -7.29 -2.94 1.81
N VAL A 10 -8.12 -2.85 2.87
CA VAL A 10 -9.39 -2.11 2.82
C VAL A 10 -9.16 -0.60 2.66
N ILE A 11 -8.24 -0.03 3.44
CA ILE A 11 -7.89 1.39 3.35
C ILE A 11 -7.28 1.69 1.98
N GLU A 12 -6.29 0.90 1.56
CA GLU A 12 -5.59 1.13 0.30
C GLU A 12 -6.51 0.94 -0.90
N GLY A 13 -7.32 -0.12 -0.90
CA GLY A 13 -8.29 -0.39 -1.96
C GLY A 13 -9.37 0.69 -2.11
N THR A 14 -9.88 1.22 -0.99
CA THR A 14 -10.90 2.29 -1.02
C THR A 14 -10.33 3.62 -1.51
N VAL A 15 -9.11 3.98 -1.09
CA VAL A 15 -8.49 5.22 -1.54
C VAL A 15 -8.04 5.11 -3.01
N LEU A 16 -7.48 3.98 -3.44
CA LEU A 16 -7.14 3.75 -4.86
C LEU A 16 -8.37 3.78 -5.77
N LEU A 17 -9.51 3.27 -5.29
CA LEU A 17 -10.78 3.35 -6.01
C LEU A 17 -11.17 4.78 -6.37
N VAL A 18 -10.89 5.73 -5.49
CA VAL A 18 -11.20 7.15 -5.68
C VAL A 18 -10.11 7.87 -6.48
N LEU A 19 -8.84 7.63 -6.14
CA LEU A 19 -7.72 8.43 -6.65
C LEU A 19 -7.23 8.00 -8.03
N LEU A 20 -7.28 6.71 -8.37
CA LEU A 20 -6.85 6.22 -9.68
C LEU A 20 -7.62 6.88 -10.83
N SER A 21 -6.92 7.14 -11.92
CA SER A 21 -7.46 7.82 -13.09
C SER A 21 -8.61 7.03 -13.75
N ARG A 22 -9.53 7.75 -14.40
CA ARG A 22 -10.75 7.19 -15.04
C ARG A 22 -10.49 6.18 -16.16
N ARG A 23 -9.24 5.99 -16.58
CA ARG A 23 -8.85 4.98 -17.58
C ARG A 23 -9.01 3.54 -17.06
N HIS A 24 -8.94 3.35 -15.74
CA HIS A 24 -9.04 2.03 -15.12
C HIS A 24 -10.47 1.72 -14.73
N SER A 25 -10.97 0.55 -15.12
CA SER A 25 -12.26 0.04 -14.67
C SER A 25 -12.26 -0.22 -13.16
N VAL A 26 -13.43 -0.20 -12.52
CA VAL A 26 -13.57 -0.43 -11.07
C VAL A 26 -12.95 -1.78 -10.65
N ARG A 27 -13.07 -2.82 -11.49
CA ARG A 27 -12.46 -4.13 -11.24
C ARG A 27 -10.93 -4.05 -11.17
N VAL A 28 -10.30 -3.30 -12.08
CA VAL A 28 -8.84 -3.11 -12.09
C VAL A 28 -8.39 -2.35 -10.85
N ARG A 29 -9.14 -1.32 -10.43
CA ARG A 29 -8.80 -0.54 -9.23
C ARG A 29 -8.85 -1.37 -7.95
N LEU A 30 -9.91 -2.18 -7.79
CA LEU A 30 -10.05 -3.11 -6.67
C LEU A 30 -8.95 -4.18 -6.69
N PHE A 31 -8.73 -4.81 -7.85
CA PHE A 31 -7.73 -5.84 -7.99
C PHE A 31 -6.32 -5.28 -7.73
N ALA A 32 -6.01 -4.09 -8.24
CA ALA A 32 -4.72 -3.43 -7.98
C ALA A 32 -4.51 -3.18 -6.49
N GLY A 33 -5.52 -2.68 -5.77
CA GLY A 33 -5.40 -2.47 -4.32
C GLY A 33 -5.11 -3.74 -3.53
N VAL A 34 -5.62 -4.89 -3.93
CA VAL A 34 -5.30 -6.17 -3.26
C VAL A 34 -3.95 -6.72 -3.73
N TRP A 35 -3.71 -6.69 -5.04
CA TRP A 35 -2.56 -7.33 -5.68
C TRP A 35 -1.24 -6.65 -5.35
N LEU A 36 -1.22 -5.31 -5.32
CA LEU A 36 -0.02 -4.54 -5.03
C LEU A 36 0.47 -4.83 -3.61
N THR A 37 -0.42 -4.67 -2.62
CA THR A 37 -0.13 -4.97 -1.20
C THR A 37 0.27 -6.44 -1.01
N ALA A 38 -0.37 -7.37 -1.71
CA ALA A 38 0.01 -8.79 -1.64
C ALA A 38 1.44 -9.06 -2.12
N CYS A 39 1.95 -8.27 -3.08
CA CYS A 39 3.31 -8.40 -3.60
C CYS A 39 4.36 -7.74 -2.69
N THR A 40 4.01 -6.63 -2.04
CA THR A 40 4.97 -5.80 -1.28
C THR A 40 5.00 -6.12 0.21
N TYR A 41 3.85 -6.45 0.81
CA TYR A 41 3.72 -6.70 2.24
C TYR A 41 4.62 -7.85 2.77
N PRO A 42 4.76 -9.00 2.07
CA PRO A 42 5.67 -10.06 2.53
C PRO A 42 7.12 -9.60 2.63
N VAL A 43 7.57 -8.72 1.73
CA VAL A 43 8.94 -8.18 1.78
C VAL A 43 9.10 -7.25 2.98
N VAL A 44 8.16 -6.32 3.15
CA VAL A 44 8.18 -5.36 4.25
C VAL A 44 8.13 -6.05 5.61
N TRP A 45 7.37 -7.13 5.74
CA TRP A 45 7.13 -7.78 7.03
C TRP A 45 8.06 -8.95 7.35
N LEU A 46 8.49 -9.72 6.33
CA LEU A 46 9.31 -10.93 6.55
C LEU A 46 10.78 -10.70 6.24
N VAL A 47 11.10 -9.79 5.32
CA VAL A 47 12.49 -9.60 4.83
C VAL A 47 13.14 -8.41 5.52
N LEU A 48 12.52 -7.23 5.45
CA LEU A 48 13.14 -6.00 5.95
C LEU A 48 13.47 -6.03 7.46
N PRO A 49 12.63 -6.54 8.38
CA PRO A 49 12.95 -6.49 9.82
C PRO A 49 14.21 -7.27 10.19
N GLY A 50 14.54 -8.34 9.43
CA GLY A 50 15.76 -9.11 9.64
C GLY A 50 17.03 -8.44 9.11
N MET A 51 16.90 -7.33 8.38
CA MET A 51 18.03 -6.60 7.78
C MET A 51 18.44 -5.35 8.58
N PHE A 52 17.63 -4.92 9.53
CA PHE A 52 17.85 -3.68 10.29
C PHE A 52 17.67 -3.90 11.79
N GLU A 53 18.66 -3.49 12.58
CA GLU A 53 18.55 -3.47 14.04
C GLU A 53 17.83 -2.20 14.53
N ASP A 54 17.96 -1.09 13.80
CA ASP A 54 17.30 0.17 14.11
C ASP A 54 15.90 0.24 13.48
N ARG A 55 14.88 0.45 14.33
CA ARG A 55 13.48 0.61 13.90
C ARG A 55 13.32 1.78 12.94
N THR A 56 13.99 2.91 13.17
CA THR A 56 13.83 4.10 12.31
C THR A 56 14.38 3.84 10.91
N ALA A 57 15.57 3.26 10.80
CA ALA A 57 16.13 2.85 9.51
C ALA A 57 15.22 1.84 8.78
N TYR A 58 14.67 0.86 9.50
CA TYR A 58 13.68 -0.08 8.95
C TYR A 58 12.46 0.64 8.36
N LEU A 59 11.85 1.55 9.12
CA LEU A 59 10.63 2.25 8.68
C LEU A 59 10.89 3.14 7.48
N LEU A 60 11.98 3.93 7.48
CA LEU A 60 12.35 4.79 6.34
C LEU A 60 12.54 3.98 5.05
N VAL A 61 13.17 2.80 5.16
CA VAL A 61 13.37 1.91 4.02
C VAL A 61 12.04 1.30 3.59
N ALA A 62 11.19 0.86 4.51
CA ALA A 62 9.87 0.31 4.21
C ALA A 62 8.95 1.35 3.52
N GLU A 63 8.91 2.57 4.06
CA GLU A 63 8.14 3.71 3.54
C GLU A 63 8.58 4.14 2.14
N THR A 64 9.83 3.89 1.77
CA THR A 64 10.33 4.18 0.42
C THR A 64 10.12 2.98 -0.50
N PHE A 65 10.42 1.78 -0.02
CA PHE A 65 10.35 0.54 -0.79
C PHE A 65 8.93 0.25 -1.28
N ALA A 66 7.95 0.28 -0.37
CA ALA A 66 6.58 -0.08 -0.69
C ALA A 66 5.99 0.77 -1.85
N PRO A 67 5.96 2.12 -1.78
CA PRO A 67 5.40 2.91 -2.87
C PRO A 67 6.20 2.79 -4.18
N VAL A 68 7.52 2.65 -4.12
CA VAL A 68 8.35 2.47 -5.32
C VAL A 68 8.04 1.13 -5.99
N ALA A 69 8.02 0.05 -5.23
CA ALA A 69 7.73 -1.29 -5.73
C ALA A 69 6.31 -1.37 -6.30
N GLU A 70 5.31 -0.81 -5.62
CA GLU A 70 3.93 -0.80 -6.09
C GLU A 70 3.75 0.04 -7.36
N CYS A 71 4.41 1.20 -7.46
CA CYS A 71 4.40 2.01 -8.67
C CYS A 71 4.98 1.24 -9.86
N VAL A 72 6.10 0.53 -9.67
CA VAL A 72 6.74 -0.30 -10.69
C VAL A 72 5.82 -1.44 -11.11
N ILE A 73 5.31 -2.22 -10.15
CA ILE A 73 4.40 -3.35 -10.43
C ILE A 73 3.14 -2.87 -11.15
N PHE A 74 2.52 -1.79 -10.66
CA PHE A 74 1.33 -1.22 -11.28
C PHE A 74 1.58 -0.75 -12.70
N TRP A 75 2.72 -0.10 -12.94
CA TRP A 75 3.10 0.34 -14.28
C TRP A 75 3.21 -0.83 -15.25
N PHE A 76 3.91 -1.91 -14.84
CA PHE A 76 4.07 -3.11 -15.66
C PHE A 76 2.75 -3.83 -15.90
N ALA A 77 1.90 -3.94 -14.88
CA ALA A 77 0.66 -4.71 -14.95
C ALA A 77 -0.49 -3.98 -15.67
N PHE A 78 -0.61 -2.65 -15.51
CA PHE A 78 -1.82 -1.91 -15.91
C PHE A 78 -1.57 -0.70 -16.81
N VAL A 79 -0.34 -0.21 -16.95
CA VAL A 79 -0.04 1.01 -17.70
C VAL A 79 0.71 0.74 -18.99
N ARG A 80 1.72 -0.13 -18.96
CA ARG A 80 2.66 -0.37 -20.05
C ARG A 80 2.00 -0.78 -21.37
N THR A 81 0.90 -1.52 -21.31
CA THR A 81 0.20 -2.08 -22.49
C THR A 81 -0.93 -1.20 -23.01
N GLY A 82 -1.29 -0.12 -22.31
CA GLY A 82 -2.38 0.78 -22.68
C GLY A 82 -1.93 1.97 -23.52
N GLU A 83 -2.90 2.81 -23.94
CA GLU A 83 -2.59 4.04 -24.66
C GLU A 83 -1.72 5.00 -23.82
N PRO A 84 -0.68 5.61 -24.42
CA PRO A 84 0.20 6.52 -23.70
C PRO A 84 -0.55 7.76 -23.21
N ASN A 85 -0.70 7.88 -21.88
CA ASN A 85 -1.22 9.09 -21.26
C ASN A 85 -0.37 9.47 -20.04
N ARG A 86 0.61 10.35 -20.28
CA ARG A 86 1.60 10.75 -19.25
C ARG A 86 0.95 11.39 -18.01
N ARG A 87 -0.08 12.24 -18.20
CA ARG A 87 -0.78 12.89 -17.08
C ARG A 87 -1.53 11.88 -16.23
N ALA A 88 -2.23 10.94 -16.85
CA ALA A 88 -2.93 9.87 -16.14
C ALA A 88 -1.94 8.94 -15.40
N THR A 89 -0.81 8.61 -16.03
CA THR A 89 0.24 7.81 -15.38
C THR A 89 0.84 8.50 -14.17
N ILE A 90 1.21 9.79 -14.26
CA ILE A 90 1.74 10.53 -13.11
C ILE A 90 0.70 10.58 -11.98
N ARG A 91 -0.58 10.82 -12.31
CA ARG A 91 -1.67 10.78 -11.33
C ARG A 91 -1.79 9.43 -10.65
N ASP A 92 -1.71 8.33 -11.40
CA ASP A 92 -1.81 6.99 -10.83
C ASP A 92 -0.62 6.68 -9.90
N MET A 93 0.60 7.05 -10.29
CA MET A 93 1.78 6.87 -9.43
C MET A 93 1.66 7.70 -8.14
N ALA A 94 1.25 8.98 -8.26
CA ALA A 94 1.03 9.83 -7.10
C ALA A 94 -0.08 9.29 -6.19
N ALA A 95 -1.15 8.73 -6.75
CA ALA A 95 -2.21 8.08 -5.99
C ALA A 95 -1.69 6.88 -5.19
N ILE A 96 -0.90 6.01 -5.82
CA ILE A 96 -0.30 4.84 -5.17
C ILE A 96 0.65 5.26 -4.04
N THR A 97 1.52 6.23 -4.30
CA THR A 97 2.44 6.75 -3.28
C THR A 97 1.69 7.35 -2.10
N LEU A 98 0.69 8.19 -2.35
CA LEU A 98 -0.10 8.82 -1.29
C LEU A 98 -0.81 7.77 -0.44
N VAL A 99 -1.38 6.75 -1.08
CA VAL A 99 -2.06 5.64 -0.40
C VAL A 99 -1.11 4.87 0.53
N ASN A 100 0.08 4.53 0.05
CA ASN A 100 1.09 3.85 0.87
C ASN A 100 1.49 4.68 2.09
N LEU A 101 1.75 5.98 1.90
CA LEU A 101 2.12 6.87 3.01
C LEU A 101 0.97 7.05 4.02
N CYS A 102 -0.27 7.18 3.54
CA CYS A 102 -1.45 7.25 4.41
C CYS A 102 -1.65 5.95 5.19
N SER A 103 -1.48 4.80 4.54
CA SER A 103 -1.61 3.47 5.13
C SER A 103 -0.58 3.26 6.24
N PHE A 104 0.68 3.60 5.97
CA PHE A 104 1.75 3.60 6.95
C PHE A 104 1.46 4.52 8.14
N GLY A 105 1.12 5.79 7.87
CA GLY A 105 0.82 6.77 8.92
C GLY A 105 -0.36 6.36 9.79
N PHE A 106 -1.37 5.72 9.22
CA PHE A 106 -2.49 5.15 9.97
C PHE A 106 -2.06 3.98 10.85
N GLY A 107 -1.18 3.10 10.34
CA GLY A 107 -0.58 2.02 11.11
C GLY A 107 0.20 2.52 12.33
N GLU A 108 1.07 3.52 12.15
CA GLU A 108 1.83 4.12 13.26
C GLU A 108 0.92 4.83 14.27
N LEU A 109 -0.14 5.51 13.82
CA LEU A 109 -1.12 6.13 14.73
C LEU A 109 -1.81 5.08 15.61
N LEU A 110 -2.24 3.96 15.03
CA LEU A 110 -2.86 2.87 15.79
C LEU A 110 -1.89 2.24 16.79
N HIS A 111 -0.62 2.12 16.43
CA HIS A 111 0.42 1.64 17.33
C HIS A 111 0.67 2.61 18.48
N ALA A 112 0.76 3.91 18.20
CA ALA A 112 0.97 4.95 19.21
C ALA A 112 -0.19 5.09 20.21
N MET A 113 -1.41 4.71 19.81
CA MET A 113 -2.60 4.76 20.66
C MET A 113 -2.83 3.49 21.48
N ASP A 114 -1.98 2.46 21.39
CA ASP A 114 -2.25 1.08 21.86
C ASP A 114 -3.62 0.52 21.40
N ALA A 115 -4.22 1.14 20.38
CA ALA A 115 -5.56 0.81 19.89
C ALA A 115 -5.57 -0.54 19.18
N PHE A 116 -4.40 -1.02 18.74
CA PHE A 116 -4.24 -2.32 18.10
C PHE A 116 -4.59 -3.47 19.06
N ASP A 117 -4.22 -3.35 20.34
CA ASP A 117 -4.57 -4.34 21.36
C ASP A 117 -6.07 -4.31 21.68
N GLY A 118 -6.67 -3.11 21.69
CA GLY A 118 -8.12 -2.96 21.84
C GLY A 118 -8.91 -3.61 20.68
N ILE A 119 -8.43 -3.49 19.44
CA ILE A 119 -9.06 -4.11 18.26
C ILE A 119 -8.87 -5.63 18.28
N LEU A 120 -7.68 -6.13 18.60
CA LEU A 120 -7.42 -7.58 18.69
C LEU A 120 -8.27 -8.25 19.76
N ASN A 121 -8.50 -7.59 20.90
CA ASN A 121 -9.36 -8.11 21.97
C ASN A 121 -10.87 -7.98 21.68
N ALA A 122 -11.26 -7.17 20.69
CA ALA A 122 -12.66 -6.97 20.30
C ALA A 122 -13.10 -7.89 19.14
N VAL A 123 -12.16 -8.53 18.44
CA VAL A 123 -12.46 -9.55 17.43
C VAL A 123 -12.50 -10.91 18.13
N PRO A 124 -13.65 -11.61 18.15
CA PRO A 124 -13.83 -12.87 18.88
C PRO A 124 -13.01 -14.04 18.33
#